data_AF-A0AA38Q6C4-F1
#
_entry.id   AF-A0AA38Q6C4-F1
#
_cell.length_a   1.000
_cell.length_b   1.000
_cell.length_c   1.000
_cell.angle_alpha   90.00
_cell.angle_beta   90.00
_cell.angle_gamma   90.00
#
_symmetry.space_group_name_H-M   'P 1'
#
loop_
_entity.id
_entity.type
_entity.pdbx_description
1 polymer ?
#
loop_
_entity_poly.entity_id
_entity_poly.type
_entity_poly.pdbx_seq_one_letter_code
_entity_poly.pdbx_strand_id
1 'polypeptide(L)' 'MLEAHGRKWINCVHPNVSRICGIADRASDPLFIVMPFYDLGNIRHYLAENPQANRLQMVFQTACGMQHLHKVSKK' A
#
# COMPACT_ATOMS: atom_id res chain seq x y z
N MET A 1 14.05 -2.03 13.08
CA MET A 1 12.65 -1.56 13.22
C MET A 1 11.85 -1.75 11.93
N LEU A 2 12.37 -1.36 10.75
CA LEU A 2 11.67 -1.51 9.46
C LEU A 2 11.44 -2.99 9.07
N GLU A 3 12.41 -3.87 9.29
CA GLU A 3 12.28 -5.29 8.92
C GLU A 3 11.15 -6.04 9.64
N ALA A 4 10.99 -5.80 10.95
CA ALA A 4 9.99 -6.48 11.76
C ALA A 4 8.57 -6.04 11.37
N HIS A 5 8.38 -4.75 11.07
CA HIS A 5 7.11 -4.20 10.60
C HIS A 5 6.84 -4.59 9.15
N GLY A 6 7.84 -4.54 8.26
CA GLY A 6 7.68 -4.91 6.86
C GLY A 6 7.35 -6.39 6.69
N ARG A 7 7.90 -7.30 7.50
CA ARG A 7 7.60 -8.74 7.42
C ARG A 7 6.13 -9.05 7.69
N LYS A 8 5.49 -8.32 8.61
CA LYS A 8 4.04 -8.44 8.83
C LYS A 8 3.25 -8.03 7.59
N TRP A 9 3.77 -7.06 6.84
CA TRP A 9 3.12 -6.51 5.65
C TRP A 9 3.28 -7.38 4.39
N ILE A 10 4.32 -8.22 4.30
CA ILE A 10 4.52 -9.17 3.19
C ILE A 10 3.30 -10.11 3.04
N ASN A 11 2.68 -10.48 4.17
CA ASN A 11 1.52 -11.37 4.20
C ASN A 11 0.17 -10.63 4.17
N CYS A 12 0.17 -9.29 4.11
CA CYS A 12 -1.05 -8.50 4.03
C CYS A 12 -1.57 -8.49 2.59
N VAL A 13 -2.61 -9.29 2.31
CA VAL A 13 -3.19 -9.43 0.96
C VAL A 13 -4.61 -8.89 0.94
N HIS A 14 -4.82 -7.78 0.25
CA HIS A 14 -6.13 -7.16 0.04
C HIS A 14 -6.12 -6.32 -1.25
N PRO A 15 -7.19 -6.30 -2.07
CA PRO A 15 -7.21 -5.58 -3.35
C PRO A 15 -6.99 -4.06 -3.25
N ASN A 16 -7.27 -3.46 -2.08
CA ASN A 16 -7.08 -2.03 -1.82
C ASN A 16 -5.94 -1.74 -0.84
N VAL A 17 -4.98 -2.66 -0.70
CA VAL A 17 -3.75 -2.45 0.08
C VAL A 17 -2.57 -2.79 -0.81
N SER A 18 -1.59 -1.89 -0.90
CA SER A 18 -0.38 -2.15 -1.67
C SER A 18 0.38 -3.33 -1.09
N ARG A 19 0.76 -4.27 -1.95
CA ARG A 19 1.60 -5.42 -1.58
C ARG A 19 3.04 -4.96 -1.38
N ILE A 20 3.70 -5.52 -0.37
CA ILE A 20 5.16 -5.47 -0.25
C ILE A 20 5.72 -6.79 -0.80
N CYS A 21 6.56 -6.69 -1.82
CA CYS A 21 7.23 -7.82 -2.47
C CYS A 21 8.47 -8.28 -1.70
N GLY A 22 9.15 -7.35 -1.02
CA GLY A 22 10.36 -7.64 -0.27
C GLY A 22 10.86 -6.45 0.53
N ILE A 23 11.84 -6.72 1.39
CA ILE A 23 12.55 -5.73 2.19
C ILE A 23 14.03 -5.97 1.91
N ALA A 24 14.80 -4.90 1.72
CA ALA A 24 16.24 -5.00 1.55
C ALA A 24 16.86 -5.71 2.76
N ASP A 25 18.00 -6.37 2.53
CA ASP A 25 18.70 -7.08 3.60
C ASP A 25 19.20 -6.10 4.68
N ARG A 26 19.58 -6.64 5.85
CA ARG A 26 20.13 -5.84 6.95
C ARG A 26 21.40 -5.08 6.61
N ALA A 27 22.12 -5.52 5.58
CA ALA A 27 23.38 -4.92 5.16
C ALA A 27 23.16 -3.67 4.28
N SER A 28 21.92 -3.46 3.81
CA SER A 28 21.53 -2.29 3.03
C SER A 28 21.28 -1.09 3.97
N ASP A 29 22.10 -0.05 3.83
CA ASP A 29 21.89 1.26 4.45
C ASP A 29 21.76 2.35 3.36
N PRO A 30 20.57 2.95 3.17
CA PRO A 30 19.35 2.79 3.97
C PRO A 30 18.55 1.51 3.67
N LEU A 31 17.62 1.15 4.56
CA LEU A 31 16.67 0.07 4.33
C LEU A 31 15.64 0.45 3.25
N PHE A 32 15.41 -0.44 2.29
CA PHE A 32 14.43 -0.26 1.22
C PHE A 32 13.28 -1.27 1.28
N ILE A 33 12.14 -0.89 0.70
CA ILE A 33 10.99 -1.76 0.50
C ILE A 33 10.79 -1.93 -1.00
N VAL A 34 10.54 -3.16 -1.44
CA VAL A 34 10.20 -3.49 -2.82
C VAL A 34 8.69 -3.64 -2.92
N MET A 35 8.07 -2.93 -3.85
CA MET A 35 6.63 -2.97 -4.11
C MET A 35 6.35 -3.00 -5.62
N PRO A 36 5.16 -3.41 -6.07
CA PRO A 36 4.78 -3.28 -7.47
C PRO A 36 4.91 -1.82 -7.93
N PHE A 37 5.24 -1.63 -9.21
CA PHE A 37 5.20 -0.31 -9.80
C PHE A 37 3.75 0.08 -10.09
N TYR A 38 3.36 1.27 -9.62
CA TYR A 38 2.04 1.86 -9.85
C TYR A 38 2.21 3.02 -10.84
N ASP A 39 2.04 2.73 -12.12
CA ASP A 39 2.26 3.61 -13.27
C ASP A 39 1.36 4.86 -13.27
N LEU A 40 0.14 4.73 -12.75
CA LEU A 40 -0.81 5.83 -12.59
C LEU A 40 -0.47 6.82 -11.45
N GLY A 41 0.65 6.58 -10.75
CA GLY A 41 1.15 7.46 -9.70
C GLY A 41 0.24 7.54 -8.48
N ASN A 42 0.16 8.73 -7.89
CA ASN A 42 -0.67 8.97 -6.70
C ASN A 42 -2.04 9.55 -7.06
N ILE A 43 -2.96 9.50 -6.09
CA ILE A 43 -4.35 9.93 -6.29
C ILE A 43 -4.50 11.39 -6.73
N ARG A 44 -3.60 12.29 -6.32
CA ARG A 44 -3.66 13.71 -6.72
C ARG A 44 -3.34 13.86 -8.20
N HIS A 45 -2.30 13.17 -8.67
CA HIS A 45 -1.92 13.15 -10.07
C HIS A 45 -3.01 12.49 -10.92
N TYR A 46 -3.45 11.29 -10.52
CA TYR A 46 -4.51 10.56 -11.23
C TYR A 46 -5.80 11.38 -11.38
N LEU A 47 -6.24 12.07 -10.33
CA LEU A 47 -7.47 12.88 -10.37
C LEU A 47 -7.31 14.17 -11.18
N ALA A 48 -6.10 14.70 -11.33
CA ALA A 48 -5.84 15.84 -12.21
C ALA A 48 -6.00 15.45 -13.68
N GLU A 49 -5.55 14.25 -14.05
CA GLU A 49 -5.66 13.72 -15.41
C GLU A 49 -7.04 13.11 -15.71
N ASN A 50 -7.75 12.63 -14.68
CA ASN A 50 -9.03 11.94 -14.80
C ASN A 50 -10.13 12.64 -13.98
N PRO A 51 -10.58 13.85 -14.37
CA PRO A 51 -11.51 14.64 -13.56
C PRO A 51 -12.89 13.99 -13.39
N GLN A 52 -13.28 13.09 -14.30
CA GLN A 52 -14.55 12.34 -14.26
C GLN A 52 -14.45 11.02 -13.49
N ALA A 53 -13.29 10.69 -12.93
CA ALA A 53 -13.14 9.47 -12.16
C ALA A 53 -14.09 9.46 -10.94
N ASN A 54 -14.63 8.28 -10.62
CA ASN A 54 -15.57 8.11 -9.52
C ASN A 54 -14.87 8.22 -8.16
N ARG A 55 -14.83 9.44 -7.62
CA ARG A 55 -14.20 9.76 -6.33
C ARG A 55 -14.85 8.99 -5.18
N LEU A 56 -16.16 8.77 -5.22
CA LEU A 56 -16.87 8.04 -4.16
C LEU A 56 -16.42 6.58 -4.11
N GLN A 57 -16.27 5.94 -5.28
CA GLN A 57 -15.75 4.58 -5.37
C GLN A 57 -14.32 4.46 -4.83
N MET A 58 -13.45 5.44 -5.10
CA MET A 58 -12.08 5.45 -4.58
C MET A 58 -12.03 5.62 -3.06
N VAL A 59 -12.89 6.49 -2.50
CA VAL A 59 -13.02 6.64 -1.04
C VAL A 59 -13.50 5.33 -0.42
N PHE A 60 -14.51 4.68 -1.02
CA PHE A 60 -15.00 3.39 -0.56
C PHE A 60 -13.90 2.31 -0.59
N GLN A 61 -13.17 2.18 -1.69
CA GLN A 61 -12.03 1.27 -1.83
C GLN A 61 -10.94 1.54 -0.79
N THR A 62 -10.60 2.81 -0.54
CA THR A 62 -9.66 3.21 0.51
C THR A 62 -10.16 2.77 1.89
N ALA A 63 -11.44 2.99 2.19
CA ALA A 63 -12.05 2.56 3.45
C ALA A 63 -12.04 1.03 3.62
N CYS A 64 -12.29 0.26 2.55
CA CYS A 64 -12.15 -1.20 2.57
C CYS A 64 -10.71 -1.64 2.91
N GLY A 65 -9.72 -1.01 2.29
CA GLY A 65 -8.31 -1.26 2.61
C GLY A 65 -7.97 -0.96 4.06
N MET A 66 -8.40 0.20 4.59
CA MET A 66 -8.22 0.56 5.99
C MET A 66 -8.92 -0.41 6.95
N GLN A 67 -10.14 -0.84 6.63
CA GLN A 67 -10.87 -1.82 7.43
C GLN A 67 -10.07 -3.13 7.53
N HIS A 68 -9.50 -3.61 6.43
CA HIS A 68 -8.64 -4.79 6.44
C HIS A 68 -7.40 -4.58 7.32
N LEU A 69 -6.69 -3.45 7.15
CA LEU A 69 -5.51 -3.10 7.95
C LEU A 69 -5.83 -3.07 9.46
N HIS A 70 -6.96 -2.50 9.85
CA HIS A 70 -7.40 -2.49 11.25
C HIS A 70 -7.69 -3.89 11.80
N LYS A 71 -8.19 -4.82 10.97
CA LYS A 71 -8.42 -6.22 11.38
C LYS A 71 -7.11 -6.97 11.60
N VAL A 72 -6.12 -6.78 10.72
CA VAL A 72 -4.83 -7.47 10.83
C VAL A 72 -3.90 -6.85 11.87
N SER A 73 -4.03 -5.56 12.18
CA SER A 73 -3.23 -4.88 13.21
C SER A 73 -3.66 -5.19 14.65
N LYS A 74 -4.86 -5.75 14.87
CA LYS A 74 -5.39 -6.11 16.19
C LYS A 74 -5.02 -7.53 16.64
N LYS A 75 -4.17 -8.24 15.88
CA LYS A 75 -3.56 -9.53 16.22
C LYS A 75 -2.08 -9.33 16.54
#